data_AF-A0A1T5AIQ3-F1
#
_entry.id   AF-A0A1T5AIQ3-F1
#
_cell.length_a   1.000
_cell.length_b   1.000
_cell.length_c   1.000
_cell.angle_alpha   90.00
_cell.angle_beta   90.00
_cell.angle_gamma   90.00
#
_symmetry.space_group_name_H-M   'P 1'
#
loop_
_entity.id
_entity.type
_entity.pdbx_description
1 polymer ?
#
loop_
_entity_poly.entity_id
_entity_poly.type
_entity_poly.pdbx_seq_one_letter_code
_entity_poly.pdbx_strand_id
1 'polypeptide(L)'
;MIVAAIAFVVCFFAPQWLFKGSESFDKTLVTTANEISKNCPLMVDEGTRLDSAEAMEKNTLQNKYTLVWMSKKEIDIEAMRAYMEPILVSNYKTNPEMTLFSKNNTKLTYAYEGQEWYSCF
;
A
#
# COMPACT_ATOMS: atom_id res chain seq x y z
N MET A 1 -38.46 -17.68 21.31
CA MET A 1 -37.16 -18.39 21.39
C MET A 1 -36.52 -18.62 20.02
N ILE A 2 -37.24 -19.11 19.01
CA ILE A 2 -36.66 -19.44 17.69
C ILE A 2 -36.11 -18.19 16.95
N VAL A 3 -36.82 -17.06 16.98
CA VAL A 3 -36.38 -15.81 16.33
C VAL A 3 -35.08 -15.25 16.94
N ALA A 4 -34.95 -15.33 18.27
CA ALA A 4 -33.74 -14.89 18.97
C ALA A 4 -32.54 -15.79 18.67
N ALA A 5 -32.76 -17.11 18.54
CA ALA A 5 -31.72 -18.05 18.16
C ALA A 5 -31.22 -17.82 16.72
N ILE A 6 -32.14 -17.54 15.78
CA ILE A 6 -31.77 -17.22 14.38
C ILE A 6 -31.00 -15.90 14.31
N ALA A 7 -31.46 -14.86 15.02
CA ALA A 7 -30.77 -13.58 15.06
C ALA A 7 -29.34 -13.70 15.63
N PHE A 8 -29.16 -14.54 16.66
CA PHE A 8 -27.84 -14.79 17.24
C PHE A 8 -26.90 -15.49 16.25
N VAL A 9 -27.39 -16.52 15.54
CA VAL A 9 -26.61 -17.23 14.51
C VAL A 9 -26.21 -16.29 13.36
N VAL A 10 -27.14 -15.47 12.87
CA VAL A 10 -26.82 -14.53 11.78
C VAL A 10 -25.80 -13.48 12.25
N CYS A 11 -25.96 -12.88 13.43
CA CYS A 11 -25.02 -11.88 13.94
C CYS A 11 -23.62 -12.45 14.23
N PHE A 12 -23.52 -13.73 14.60
CA PHE A 12 -22.24 -14.36 14.91
C PHE A 12 -21.51 -14.85 13.64
N PHE A 13 -22.24 -15.41 12.66
CA PHE A 13 -21.65 -16.01 11.47
C PHE A 13 -21.59 -15.06 10.25
N ALA A 14 -22.46 -14.05 10.14
CA ALA A 14 -22.40 -13.08 9.03
C ALA A 14 -21.10 -12.26 8.98
N PRO A 15 -20.52 -11.80 10.11
CA PRO A 15 -19.20 -11.18 10.10
C PRO A 15 -18.14 -12.14 9.55
N GLN A 16 -18.16 -13.41 9.97
CA GLN A 16 -17.17 -14.40 9.49
C GLN A 16 -17.26 -14.64 7.98
N TRP A 17 -18.44 -14.51 7.37
CA TRP A 17 -18.62 -14.65 5.92
C TRP A 17 -18.18 -13.39 5.15
N LEU A 18 -18.40 -12.20 5.72
CA LEU A 18 -17.92 -10.94 5.15
C LEU A 18 -16.39 -10.78 5.23
N PHE A 19 -15.74 -11.35 6.26
CA PHE A 19 -14.29 -11.27 6.44
C PHE A 19 -13.49 -12.37 5.70
N LYS A 20 -14.12 -13.43 5.17
CA LYS A 20 -13.42 -14.52 4.46
C LYS A 20 -12.94 -14.19 3.05
N GLY A 21 -13.36 -13.06 2.47
CA GLY A 21 -13.06 -12.70 1.08
C GLY A 21 -11.64 -12.21 0.79
N SER A 22 -10.80 -11.93 1.79
CA SER A 22 -9.46 -11.35 1.61
C SER A 22 -8.28 -12.33 1.73
N GLU A 23 -8.50 -13.49 2.33
CA GLU A 23 -7.43 -14.36 2.85
C GLU A 23 -6.52 -14.96 1.77
N SER A 24 -6.98 -15.07 0.51
CA SER A 24 -6.23 -15.78 -0.54
C SER A 24 -5.11 -14.96 -1.17
N PHE A 25 -5.26 -13.63 -1.31
CA PHE A 25 -4.25 -12.78 -1.97
C PHE A 25 -3.25 -12.19 -0.97
N ASP A 26 -3.59 -12.18 0.31
CA ASP A 26 -2.72 -11.67 1.39
C ASP A 26 -1.36 -12.39 1.41
N LYS A 27 -1.33 -13.72 1.18
CA LYS A 27 -0.07 -14.46 1.09
C LYS A 27 0.80 -14.00 -0.08
N THR A 28 0.18 -13.76 -1.24
CA THR A 28 0.87 -13.23 -2.43
C THR A 28 1.45 -11.85 -2.13
N LEU A 29 0.68 -10.97 -1.50
CA LEU A 29 1.16 -9.64 -1.08
C LEU A 29 2.36 -9.72 -0.15
N VAL A 30 2.31 -10.59 0.86
CA VAL A 30 3.43 -10.77 1.79
C VAL A 30 4.67 -11.26 1.06
N THR A 31 4.53 -12.22 0.15
CA THR A 31 5.66 -12.71 -0.67
C THR A 31 6.23 -11.59 -1.56
N THR A 32 5.37 -10.86 -2.27
CA THR A 32 5.79 -9.75 -3.13
C THR A 32 6.48 -8.64 -2.33
N ALA A 33 5.91 -8.23 -1.19
CA ALA A 33 6.51 -7.23 -0.30
C ALA A 33 7.90 -7.64 0.17
N ASN A 34 8.08 -8.91 0.54
CA ASN A 34 9.37 -9.46 0.93
C ASN A 34 10.36 -9.50 -0.23
N GLU A 35 9.92 -9.84 -1.44
CA GLU A 35 10.78 -9.85 -2.64
C GLU A 35 11.23 -8.45 -3.03
N ILE A 36 10.34 -7.46 -2.98
CA ILE A 36 10.69 -6.06 -3.20
C ILE A 36 11.69 -5.59 -2.14
N SER A 37 11.38 -5.83 -0.86
CA SER A 37 12.22 -5.41 0.26
C SER A 37 13.61 -6.04 0.26
N LYS A 38 13.79 -7.25 -0.28
CA LYS A 38 15.13 -7.88 -0.45
C LYS A 38 16.06 -7.08 -1.34
N ASN A 39 15.50 -6.34 -2.31
CA ASN A 39 16.27 -5.50 -3.23
C ASN A 39 16.36 -4.06 -2.74
N CYS A 40 15.78 -3.73 -1.58
CA CYS A 40 15.81 -2.39 -1.01
C CYS A 40 17.04 -2.22 -0.08
N PRO A 41 17.56 -0.99 0.07
CA PRO A 41 17.10 0.23 -0.57
C PRO A 41 17.46 0.30 -2.07
N LEU A 42 16.52 0.73 -2.91
CA LEU A 42 16.64 0.80 -4.37
C LEU A 42 16.27 2.20 -4.88
N MET A 43 17.14 2.82 -5.68
CA MET A 43 16.78 4.05 -6.41
C MET A 43 15.85 3.69 -7.56
N VAL A 44 14.62 4.21 -7.54
CA VAL A 44 13.61 3.95 -8.58
C VAL A 44 13.67 5.00 -9.68
N ASP A 45 14.03 6.22 -9.30
CA ASP A 45 14.41 7.29 -10.21
C ASP A 45 15.55 8.10 -9.57
N GLU A 46 15.92 9.23 -10.17
CA GLU A 46 17.02 10.04 -9.68
C GLU A 46 16.74 10.64 -8.27
N GLY A 47 15.48 10.94 -7.95
CA GLY A 47 15.06 11.67 -6.74
C GLY A 47 14.30 10.85 -5.70
N THR A 48 13.87 9.64 -6.02
CA THR A 48 13.09 8.77 -5.15
C THR A 48 13.78 7.43 -4.93
N ARG A 49 13.97 7.10 -3.65
CA ARG A 49 14.50 5.82 -3.21
C ARG A 49 13.37 5.01 -2.58
N LEU A 50 13.16 3.79 -3.03
CA LEU A 50 12.33 2.83 -2.35
C LEU A 50 13.13 2.19 -1.22
N ASP A 51 12.67 2.35 0.02
CA ASP A 51 13.37 1.85 1.21
C ASP A 51 12.82 0.50 1.67
N SER A 52 11.52 0.27 1.51
CA SER A 52 10.89 -1.03 1.80
C SER A 52 9.48 -1.12 1.23
N ALA A 53 8.96 -2.35 1.18
CA ALA A 53 7.57 -2.63 0.89
C ALA A 53 7.00 -3.58 1.93
N GLU A 54 5.76 -3.34 2.35
CA GLU A 54 5.07 -4.15 3.36
C GLU A 54 3.63 -4.46 2.94
N ALA A 55 3.21 -5.70 3.22
CA ALA A 55 1.82 -6.09 3.08
C ALA A 55 1.06 -5.68 4.35
N MET A 56 0.07 -4.82 4.16
CA MET A 56 -0.81 -4.28 5.19
C MET A 56 -2.17 -5.00 5.14
N GLU A 57 -2.95 -4.83 6.19
CA GLU A 57 -4.30 -5.38 6.27
C GLU A 57 -5.19 -4.91 5.10
N LYS A 58 -6.30 -5.64 4.89
CA LYS A 58 -7.33 -5.30 3.90
C LYS A 58 -6.78 -5.25 2.47
N ASN A 59 -5.90 -6.20 2.11
CA ASN A 59 -5.35 -6.35 0.77
C ASN A 59 -4.62 -5.07 0.29
N THR A 60 -3.75 -4.54 1.16
CA THR A 60 -3.02 -3.29 0.89
C THR A 60 -1.53 -3.58 0.80
N LEU A 61 -0.86 -3.13 -0.26
CA LEU A 61 0.60 -3.11 -0.37
C LEU A 61 1.08 -1.68 -0.15
N GLN A 62 1.90 -1.46 0.88
CA GLN A 62 2.47 -0.16 1.19
C GLN A 62 3.94 -0.12 0.77
N ASN A 63 4.28 0.85 -0.08
CA ASN A 63 5.64 1.13 -0.51
C ASN A 63 6.14 2.40 0.19
N LYS A 64 7.29 2.29 0.86
CA LYS A 64 7.92 3.38 1.61
C LYS A 64 9.06 3.97 0.79
N TYR A 65 8.95 5.26 0.49
CA TYR A 65 9.88 6.00 -0.34
C TYR A 65 10.52 7.15 0.45
N THR A 66 11.82 7.35 0.23
CA THR A 66 12.53 8.58 0.62
C THR A 66 12.69 9.47 -0.61
N LEU A 67 12.33 10.75 -0.47
CA LEU A 67 12.65 11.81 -1.43
C LEU A 67 14.07 12.34 -1.11
N VAL A 68 15.04 11.97 -1.93
CA VAL A 68 16.48 12.14 -1.64
C VAL A 68 16.91 13.62 -1.71
N TRP A 69 16.22 14.42 -2.50
CA TRP A 69 16.57 15.82 -2.74
C TRP A 69 15.68 16.84 -2.04
N MET A 70 14.68 16.38 -1.29
CA MET A 70 13.72 17.26 -0.62
C MET A 70 13.68 16.97 0.86
N SER A 71 13.85 18.02 1.67
CA SER A 71 13.59 17.91 3.11
C SER A 71 12.08 18.01 3.38
N LYS A 72 11.62 17.43 4.49
CA LYS A 72 10.19 17.50 4.91
C LYS A 72 9.62 18.92 4.93
N LYS A 73 10.45 19.93 5.19
CA LYS A 73 10.02 21.34 5.31
C LYS A 73 9.79 22.02 3.96
N GLU A 74 10.34 21.45 2.89
CA GLU A 74 10.26 22.01 1.53
C GLU A 74 9.14 21.36 0.71
N ILE A 75 8.50 20.31 1.24
CA ILE A 75 7.46 19.57 0.54
C ILE A 75 6.11 20.26 0.74
N ASP A 76 5.56 20.84 -0.33
CA ASP A 76 4.14 21.12 -0.42
C ASP A 76 3.37 19.82 -0.66
N ILE A 77 2.80 19.28 0.42
CA ILE A 77 2.11 17.99 0.41
C ILE A 77 0.89 18.00 -0.53
N GLU A 78 0.17 19.12 -0.62
CA GLU A 78 -1.04 19.21 -1.42
C GLU A 78 -0.70 19.30 -2.91
N ALA A 79 0.28 20.14 -3.26
CA ALA A 79 0.78 20.22 -4.63
C ALA A 79 1.40 18.89 -5.10
N MET A 80 2.20 18.25 -4.25
CA MET A 80 2.80 16.95 -4.55
C MET A 80 1.72 15.88 -4.76
N ARG A 81 0.71 15.82 -3.89
CA ARG A 81 -0.40 14.87 -4.04
C ARG A 81 -1.17 15.10 -5.34
N ALA A 82 -1.54 16.35 -5.62
CA ALA A 82 -2.27 16.72 -6.84
C ALA A 82 -1.49 16.35 -8.12
N TYR A 83 -0.16 16.43 -8.07
CA TYR A 83 0.71 16.03 -9.18
C TYR A 83 0.90 14.51 -9.29
N MET A 84 1.17 13.83 -8.18
CA MET A 84 1.52 12.39 -8.17
C MET A 84 0.31 11.48 -8.32
N GLU A 85 -0.82 11.81 -7.70
CA GLU A 85 -2.03 10.98 -7.71
C GLU A 85 -2.50 10.59 -9.12
N PRO A 86 -2.67 11.51 -10.10
CA PRO A 86 -3.10 11.11 -11.44
C PRO A 86 -2.08 10.20 -12.14
N ILE A 87 -0.77 10.42 -11.91
CA ILE A 87 0.30 9.60 -12.49
C ILE A 87 0.24 8.17 -11.92
N LEU A 88 0.15 8.04 -10.60
CA LEU A 88 0.07 6.76 -9.91
C LEU A 88 -1.21 6.00 -10.27
N VAL A 89 -2.35 6.68 -10.32
CA VAL A 89 -3.64 6.10 -10.72
C VAL A 89 -3.61 5.66 -12.18
N SER A 90 -3.02 6.46 -13.08
CA SER A 90 -2.87 6.07 -14.47
C SER A 90 -1.99 4.83 -14.58
N ASN A 91 -0.81 4.84 -13.95
CA ASN A 91 0.11 3.70 -13.97
C ASN A 91 -0.54 2.43 -13.42
N TYR A 92 -1.29 2.51 -12.32
CA TYR A 92 -2.02 1.38 -11.75
C TYR A 92 -3.05 0.78 -12.73
N LYS A 93 -3.69 1.62 -13.56
CA LYS A 93 -4.70 1.18 -14.52
C LYS A 93 -4.12 0.69 -15.84
N THR A 94 -3.03 1.28 -16.31
CA THR A 94 -2.50 1.05 -17.66
C THR A 94 -1.32 0.10 -17.70
N ASN A 95 -0.58 -0.07 -16.59
CA ASN A 95 0.62 -0.90 -16.57
C ASN A 95 0.25 -2.40 -16.50
N PRO A 96 0.68 -3.22 -17.46
CA PRO A 96 0.44 -4.67 -17.45
C PRO A 96 0.92 -5.34 -16.16
N GLU A 97 2.02 -4.89 -15.57
CA GLU A 97 2.57 -5.43 -14.31
C GLU A 97 1.65 -5.17 -13.12
N MET A 98 0.85 -4.10 -13.17
CA MET A 98 -0.11 -3.75 -12.12
C MET A 98 -1.44 -4.50 -12.26
N THR A 99 -1.67 -5.21 -13.37
CA THR A 99 -2.92 -5.91 -13.66
C THR A 99 -3.25 -6.96 -12.59
N LEU A 100 -2.24 -7.64 -12.05
CA LEU A 100 -2.45 -8.63 -10.99
C LEU A 100 -3.06 -7.97 -9.74
N PHE A 101 -2.53 -6.82 -9.32
CA PHE A 101 -3.04 -6.08 -8.16
C PHE A 101 -4.41 -5.47 -8.45
N SER A 102 -4.63 -4.93 -9.66
CA SER A 102 -5.91 -4.36 -10.07
C SER A 102 -7.03 -5.40 -10.10
N LYS A 103 -6.81 -6.58 -10.69
CA LYS A 103 -7.81 -7.66 -10.74
C LYS A 103 -8.17 -8.21 -9.36
N ASN A 104 -7.24 -8.18 -8.43
CA ASN A 104 -7.45 -8.63 -7.06
C ASN A 104 -7.96 -7.52 -6.13
N ASN A 105 -8.33 -6.35 -6.64
CA ASN A 105 -8.78 -5.19 -5.85
C ASN A 105 -7.79 -4.77 -4.75
N THR A 106 -6.49 -4.93 -5.02
CA THR A 106 -5.41 -4.58 -4.08
C THR A 106 -5.23 -3.08 -4.04
N LYS A 107 -5.15 -2.52 -2.82
CA LYS A 107 -4.83 -1.11 -2.61
C LYS A 107 -3.31 -0.92 -2.61
N LEU A 108 -2.79 -0.06 -3.47
CA LEU A 108 -1.40 0.39 -3.40
C LEU A 108 -1.34 1.70 -2.63
N THR A 109 -0.55 1.73 -1.56
CA THR A 109 -0.31 2.95 -0.76
C THR A 109 1.14 3.36 -0.92
N TYR A 110 1.36 4.65 -1.17
CA TYR A 110 2.68 5.24 -1.34
C TYR A 110 2.95 6.17 -0.16
N ALA A 111 3.89 5.79 0.71
CA ALA A 111 4.32 6.60 1.83
C ALA A 111 5.63 7.30 1.43
N TYR A 112 5.61 8.63 1.36
CA TYR A 112 6.79 9.43 1.04
C TYR A 112 7.31 10.14 2.29
N GLU A 113 8.61 10.02 2.52
CA GLU A 113 9.34 10.72 3.56
C GLU A 113 10.40 11.62 2.90
N GLY A 114 10.44 12.90 3.29
CA GLY A 114 11.54 13.77 2.89
C GLY A 114 12.82 13.36 3.59
N GLN A 115 13.96 13.40 2.89
CA GLN A 115 15.24 13.12 3.52
C GLN A 115 15.55 14.19 4.58
N GLU A 116 15.65 13.77 5.84
CA GLU A 116 16.21 14.59 6.90
C GLU A 116 17.74 14.49 6.79
N TRP A 117 18.37 15.52 6.22
CA TRP A 117 19.82 15.68 6.31
C TRP A 117 20.16 15.78 7.79
N TYR A 118 20.88 14.78 8.33
CA TYR A 118 21.40 14.86 9.70
C TYR A 118 22.21 16.15 9.82
N SER A 119 21.65 17.15 10.50
CA SER A 119 22.40 18.27 11.03
C SER A 119 23.39 17.69 12.04
N CYS A 120 24.61 17.41 11.59
CA CYS A 120 25.76 17.31 12.46
C CYS A 120 25.87 18.67 13.17
N PHE A 121 25.51 18.70 14.45
CA PHE A 121 25.85 19.78 15.37
C PHE A 121 27.21 19.49 15.99
#